data_AF-N6X329-F1
#
_entry.id   AF-N6X329-F1
#
_cell.length_a   1.000
_cell.length_b   1.000
_cell.length_c   1.000
_cell.angle_alpha   90.00
_cell.angle_beta   90.00
_cell.angle_gamma   90.00
#
_symmetry.space_group_name_H-M   'P 1'
#
loop_
_entity.id
_entity.type
_entity.pdbx_description
1 polymer ?
#
loop_
_entity_poly.entity_id
_entity_poly.type
_entity_poly.pdbx_seq_one_letter_code
_entity_poly.pdbx_strand_id
1 'polypeptide(L)'
;MIYLDTSFVGLIFLNQEHAQEANQILHDLGKDNFFASSRLLEVELIRLMRRNGLALDDVNEYLRELYLLPIDDAVVERACTLTGSLKSLDAIHLATALTIDSPRDPVTFLTHDARLLAEAKRLGLNTLPLTGDVC
;
A
#
# COMPACT_ATOMS: atom_id res chain seq x y z
N MET A 1 8.91 -9.15 -1.16
CA MET A 1 8.77 -7.73 -0.72
C MET A 1 7.34 -7.43 -0.23
N ILE A 2 7.13 -6.46 0.69
CA ILE A 2 5.79 -6.05 1.15
C ILE A 2 5.44 -4.67 0.58
N TYR A 3 4.35 -4.56 -0.17
CA TYR A 3 3.86 -3.30 -0.72
C TYR A 3 2.72 -2.75 0.12
N LEU A 4 2.82 -1.49 0.53
CA LEU A 4 1.81 -0.80 1.34
C LEU A 4 1.08 0.24 0.49
N ASP A 5 -0.25 0.22 0.48
CA ASP A 5 -1.03 1.34 -0.05
C ASP A 5 -1.33 2.40 1.03
N THR A 6 -1.86 3.54 0.60
CA THR A 6 -2.23 4.62 1.52
C THR A 6 -3.32 4.22 2.50
N SER A 7 -4.27 3.38 2.12
CA SER A 7 -5.37 3.00 3.01
C SER A 7 -4.89 2.21 4.22
N PHE A 8 -3.90 1.31 4.03
CA PHE A 8 -3.28 0.54 5.11
C PHE A 8 -2.46 1.43 6.04
N VAL A 9 -1.60 2.30 5.48
CA VAL A 9 -0.75 3.19 6.29
C VAL A 9 -1.60 4.24 7.01
N GLY A 10 -2.60 4.80 6.34
CA GLY A 10 -3.50 5.79 6.90
C GLY A 10 -4.29 5.26 8.10
N LEU A 11 -4.69 3.98 8.08
CA LEU A 11 -5.35 3.32 9.20
C LEU A 11 -4.51 3.41 10.49
N ILE A 12 -3.19 3.21 10.38
CA ILE A 12 -2.25 3.32 11.50
C ILE A 12 -2.13 4.76 11.98
N PHE A 13 -1.84 5.70 11.08
CA PHE A 13 -1.62 7.12 11.43
C PHE A 13 -2.86 7.82 11.99
N LEU A 14 -4.05 7.38 11.58
CA LEU A 14 -5.31 7.91 12.10
C LEU A 14 -5.79 7.18 13.36
N ASN A 15 -5.03 6.21 13.86
CA ASN A 15 -5.39 5.36 15.00
C ASN A 15 -6.82 4.81 14.87
N GLN A 16 -7.14 4.30 13.68
CA GLN A 16 -8.45 3.72 13.37
C GLN A 16 -8.61 2.33 13.99
N GLU A 17 -9.83 1.81 13.92
CA GLU A 17 -10.09 0.41 14.24
C GLU A 17 -9.14 -0.49 13.43
N HIS A 18 -8.56 -1.50 14.08
CA HIS A 18 -7.49 -2.38 13.56
C HIS A 18 -6.08 -1.78 13.47
N ALA A 19 -5.83 -0.54 13.93
CA ALA A 19 -4.46 0.03 13.91
C ALA A 19 -3.43 -0.80 14.67
N GLN A 20 -3.82 -1.39 15.79
CA GLN A 20 -2.94 -2.28 16.54
C GLN A 20 -2.61 -3.57 15.77
N GLU A 21 -3.59 -4.15 15.09
CA GLU A 21 -3.39 -5.36 14.27
C GLU A 21 -2.50 -5.06 13.06
N ALA A 22 -2.74 -3.93 12.39
CA ALA A 22 -1.90 -3.48 11.27
C ALA A 22 -0.44 -3.30 11.71
N ASN A 23 -0.20 -2.67 12.87
CA ASN A 23 1.15 -2.53 13.43
C ASN A 23 1.78 -3.90 13.76
N GLN A 24 1.01 -4.85 14.31
CA GLN A 24 1.51 -6.19 14.60
C GLN A 24 1.90 -6.93 13.31
N ILE A 25 1.09 -6.84 12.26
CA ILE A 25 1.38 -7.40 10.93
C ILE A 25 2.66 -6.80 10.37
N LEU A 26 2.82 -5.47 10.40
CA LEU A 26 4.06 -4.84 9.94
C LEU A 26 5.26 -5.29 10.75
N HIS A 27 5.15 -5.34 12.08
CA HIS A 27 6.23 -5.81 12.95
C HIS A 27 6.68 -7.24 12.60
N ASP A 28 5.72 -8.15 12.35
CA ASP A 28 6.04 -9.54 12.05
C ASP A 28 6.60 -9.73 10.64
N LEU A 29 6.07 -9.03 9.65
CA LEU A 29 6.57 -9.08 8.28
C LEU A 29 7.94 -8.40 8.12
N GLY A 30 8.20 -7.34 8.88
CA GLY A 30 9.42 -6.53 8.79
C GLY A 30 10.70 -7.25 9.25
N LYS A 31 10.58 -8.41 9.90
CA LYS A 31 11.73 -9.22 10.33
C LYS A 31 12.52 -9.78 9.15
N ASP A 32 11.82 -10.14 8.08
CA ASP A 32 12.39 -10.85 6.93
C ASP A 32 12.16 -10.13 5.59
N ASN A 33 11.46 -8.98 5.61
CA ASN A 33 11.05 -8.28 4.40
C ASN A 33 11.30 -6.78 4.45
N PHE A 34 11.45 -6.20 3.27
CA PHE A 34 11.43 -4.76 3.06
C PHE A 34 10.03 -4.26 2.73
N PHE A 35 9.71 -3.04 3.19
CA PHE A 35 8.49 -2.33 2.86
C PHE A 35 8.70 -1.37 1.70
N ALA A 36 7.83 -1.44 0.71
CA ALA A 36 7.83 -0.57 -0.45
C ALA A 36 6.46 0.09 -0.64
N SER A 37 6.44 1.22 -1.32
CA SER A 37 5.21 1.84 -1.82
C SER A 37 5.51 2.68 -3.05
N SER A 38 4.48 3.20 -3.71
CA SER A 38 4.63 4.25 -4.70
C SER A 38 4.98 5.57 -4.03
N ARG A 39 5.73 6.44 -4.72
CA ARG A 39 5.84 7.87 -4.38
C ARG A 39 4.48 8.58 -4.25
N LEU A 40 3.40 7.99 -4.77
CA LEU A 40 2.05 8.46 -4.52
C LEU A 40 1.68 8.46 -3.03
N LEU A 41 2.16 7.48 -2.25
CA LEU A 41 1.93 7.38 -0.81
C LEU A 41 2.33 8.65 -0.08
N GLU A 42 3.48 9.23 -0.42
CA GLU A 42 3.96 10.49 0.17
C GLU A 42 2.94 11.61 -0.01
N VAL A 43 2.41 11.76 -1.23
CA VAL A 43 1.41 12.79 -1.56
C VAL A 43 0.12 12.54 -0.78
N GLU A 44 -0.38 11.31 -0.78
CA GLU A 44 -1.66 10.99 -0.15
C GLU A 44 -1.59 11.08 1.38
N LEU A 45 -0.52 10.57 1.99
CA LEU A 45 -0.33 10.56 3.44
C LEU A 45 -0.10 11.97 3.98
N ILE A 46 0.72 12.80 3.35
CA ILE A 46 0.88 14.22 3.76
C ILE A 46 -0.45 14.96 3.66
N ARG A 47 -1.22 14.74 2.59
CA ARG A 47 -2.56 15.36 2.44
C ARG A 47 -3.54 14.83 3.49
N LEU A 48 -3.45 13.55 3.84
CA LEU A 48 -4.25 12.94 4.88
C LEU A 48 -3.97 13.58 6.24
N MET A 49 -2.71 13.71 6.63
CA MET A 49 -2.32 14.35 7.90
C MET A 49 -2.78 15.80 7.97
N ARG A 50 -2.54 16.57 6.90
CA ARG A 50 -2.97 17.97 6.83
C ARG A 50 -4.48 18.13 6.97
N ARG A 51 -5.26 17.27 6.31
CA ARG A 51 -6.74 17.30 6.39
C ARG A 51 -7.24 17.04 7.81
N ASN A 52 -6.50 16.26 8.60
CA ASN A 52 -6.84 15.92 9.98
C ASN A 52 -6.14 16.81 11.01
N GLY A 53 -5.37 17.83 10.59
CA GLY A 53 -4.66 18.74 11.50
C GLY A 53 -3.54 18.05 12.29
N LEU A 54 -2.98 16.96 11.77
CA LEU A 54 -1.94 16.18 12.43
C LEU A 54 -0.53 16.65 12.03
N ALA A 55 0.44 16.45 12.94
CA ALA A 55 1.85 16.76 12.69
C ALA A 55 2.44 15.85 11.60
N LEU A 56 3.46 16.35 10.89
CA LEU A 56 4.08 15.64 9.77
C LEU A 56 5.38 14.92 10.17
N ASP A 57 5.89 15.12 11.38
CA ASP A 57 7.21 14.62 11.78
C ASP A 57 7.26 13.08 11.71
N ASP A 58 6.27 12.41 12.30
CA ASP A 58 6.16 10.94 12.28
C ASP A 58 5.97 10.39 10.86
N VAL A 59 5.23 11.10 9.99
CA VAL A 59 5.04 10.69 8.59
C VAL A 59 6.34 10.81 7.79
N ASN A 60 7.10 11.88 8.00
CA ASN A 60 8.37 12.08 7.32
C ASN A 60 9.41 11.04 7.75
N GLU A 61 9.41 10.63 9.01
CA GLU A 61 10.25 9.54 9.50
C GLU A 61 9.85 8.21 8.86
N TYR A 62 8.55 7.87 8.91
CA TYR A 62 8.03 6.65 8.31
C TYR A 62 8.33 6.53 6.81
N LEU A 63 8.17 7.60 6.04
CA LEU A 63 8.45 7.61 4.60
C LEU A 63 9.93 7.35 4.28
N ARG A 64 10.87 7.66 5.19
CA ARG A 64 12.31 7.38 4.99
C ARG A 64 12.66 5.90 5.16
N GLU A 65 11.82 5.15 5.87
CA GLU A 65 12.01 3.71 6.09
C GLU A 65 11.47 2.87 4.91
N LEU A 66 10.66 3.48 4.04
CA LEU A 66 10.06 2.81 2.89
C LEU A 66 10.91 2.94 1.63
N TYR A 67 10.92 1.88 0.83
CA TYR A 67 11.35 1.95 -0.56
C TYR A 67 10.25 2.60 -1.40
N LEU A 68 10.36 3.91 -1.62
CA LEU A 68 9.42 4.67 -2.44
C LEU A 68 9.77 4.58 -3.93
N LEU A 69 8.95 3.84 -4.66
CA LEU A 69 9.11 3.59 -6.09
C LEU A 69 8.60 4.78 -6.93
N PRO A 70 9.29 5.12 -8.03
CA PRO A 70 8.85 6.19 -8.92
C PRO A 70 7.54 5.82 -9.63
N ILE A 71 6.78 6.86 -10.00
CA ILE A 71 5.66 6.74 -10.94
C ILE A 71 6.24 7.12 -12.30
N ASP A 72 6.85 6.14 -12.97
CA ASP A 72 7.44 6.31 -14.30
C ASP A 72 6.45 5.91 -15.41
N ASP A 73 6.90 6.01 -16.65
CA ASP A 73 6.08 5.70 -17.83
C ASP A 73 5.55 4.26 -17.79
N ALA A 74 6.34 3.30 -17.29
CA ALA A 74 5.93 1.90 -17.20
C ALA A 74 4.78 1.71 -16.19
N VAL A 75 4.84 2.40 -15.04
CA VAL A 75 3.75 2.42 -14.06
C VAL A 75 2.49 3.06 -14.66
N VAL A 76 2.63 4.20 -15.36
CA VAL A 76 1.50 4.90 -15.98
C VAL A 76 0.85 4.05 -17.06
N GLU A 77 1.63 3.49 -17.98
CA GLU A 77 1.14 2.60 -19.03
C GLU A 77 0.39 1.41 -18.44
N ARG A 78 0.98 0.76 -17.43
CA ARG A 78 0.34 -0.37 -16.74
C ARG A 78 -0.96 0.05 -16.06
N ALA A 79 -0.99 1.18 -15.35
CA ALA A 79 -2.19 1.69 -14.71
C ALA A 79 -3.33 1.94 -15.72
N CYS A 80 -3.01 2.45 -16.91
CA CYS A 80 -3.99 2.64 -17.99
C CYS A 80 -4.57 1.32 -18.53
N THR A 81 -3.86 0.19 -18.42
CA THR A 81 -4.38 -1.13 -18.80
C THR A 81 -5.29 -1.77 -17.74
N LEU A 82 -5.24 -1.28 -16.49
CA LEU A 82 -6.06 -1.82 -15.41
C LEU A 82 -7.53 -1.43 -15.63
N THR A 83 -8.35 -2.42 -15.91
CA THR A 83 -9.79 -2.27 -16.09
C THR A 83 -10.54 -2.54 -14.80
N GLY A 84 -11.77 -2.04 -14.70
CA GLY A 84 -12.65 -2.24 -13.54
C GLY A 84 -13.02 -0.92 -12.88
N SER A 85 -13.75 -0.98 -11.77
CA SER A 85 -14.16 0.21 -11.00
C SER A 85 -13.08 0.65 -10.00
N LEU A 86 -11.81 0.67 -10.43
CA LEU A 86 -10.69 1.16 -9.64
C LEU A 86 -10.65 2.69 -9.68
N LYS A 87 -10.37 3.34 -8.55
CA LYS A 87 -10.03 4.76 -8.56
C LYS A 87 -8.65 4.92 -9.20
N SER A 88 -8.39 6.07 -9.83
CA SER A 88 -7.11 6.31 -10.52
C SER A 88 -5.89 6.16 -9.60
N LEU A 89 -5.99 6.57 -8.34
CA LEU A 89 -4.89 6.46 -7.37
C LEU A 89 -4.66 4.99 -6.96
N ASP A 90 -5.74 4.23 -6.76
CA ASP A 90 -5.67 2.79 -6.50
C ASP A 90 -5.02 2.05 -7.67
N ALA A 91 -5.35 2.42 -8.91
CA ALA A 91 -4.74 1.86 -10.12
C ALA A 91 -3.23 2.13 -10.19
N ILE A 92 -2.77 3.32 -9.76
CA ILE A 92 -1.34 3.63 -9.70
C ILE A 92 -0.63 2.78 -8.64
N HIS A 93 -1.21 2.63 -7.44
CA HIS A 93 -0.63 1.75 -6.42
C HIS A 93 -0.52 0.31 -6.92
N LEU A 94 -1.59 -0.21 -7.53
CA LEU A 94 -1.63 -1.57 -8.03
C LEU A 94 -0.65 -1.79 -9.19
N ALA A 95 -0.59 -0.85 -10.13
CA ALA A 95 0.37 -0.88 -11.24
C ALA A 95 1.82 -0.84 -10.75
N THR A 96 2.12 -0.02 -9.73
CA THR A 96 3.45 0.05 -9.12
C THR A 96 3.84 -1.31 -8.54
N ALA A 97 2.97 -1.91 -7.70
CA ALA A 97 3.22 -3.21 -7.10
C ALA A 97 3.41 -4.31 -8.15
N LEU A 98 2.58 -4.35 -9.18
CA LEU A 98 2.70 -5.33 -10.26
C LEU A 98 4.00 -5.18 -11.06
N THR A 99 4.58 -3.98 -11.13
CA THR A 99 5.80 -3.72 -11.93
C THR A 99 7.05 -4.31 -11.26
N ILE A 100 7.06 -4.40 -9.94
CA ILE A 100 8.15 -4.98 -9.15
C ILE A 100 7.90 -6.45 -8.77
N ASP A 101 6.68 -6.95 -8.95
CA ASP A 101 6.34 -8.35 -8.67
C ASP A 101 7.00 -9.32 -9.66
N SER A 102 7.59 -10.38 -9.14
CA SER A 102 8.20 -11.43 -9.96
C SER A 102 8.20 -12.79 -9.24
N PRO A 103 8.32 -13.92 -9.96
CA PRO A 103 8.42 -15.22 -9.33
C PRO A 103 9.63 -15.40 -8.39
N ARG A 104 10.68 -14.58 -8.53
CA ARG A 104 11.88 -14.64 -7.67
C ARG A 104 11.79 -13.74 -6.45
N ASP A 105 11.06 -12.64 -6.55
CA ASP A 105 10.79 -11.70 -5.45
C ASP A 105 9.31 -11.33 -5.52
N PRO A 106 8.43 -12.18 -4.97
CA PRO A 106 7.00 -11.94 -5.02
C PRO A 106 6.62 -10.79 -4.07
N VAL A 107 5.64 -10.01 -4.49
CA VAL A 107 5.09 -8.89 -3.73
C VAL A 107 3.85 -9.34 -2.97
N THR A 108 3.85 -9.05 -1.67
CA THR A 108 2.64 -9.11 -0.84
C THR A 108 2.06 -7.70 -0.73
N PHE A 109 0.87 -7.50 -1.29
CA PHE A 109 0.15 -6.24 -1.30
C PHE A 109 -0.76 -6.12 -0.08
N LEU A 110 -0.55 -5.08 0.73
CA LEU A 110 -1.36 -4.76 1.90
C LEU A 110 -2.20 -3.52 1.64
N THR A 111 -3.51 -3.66 1.85
CA THR A 111 -4.52 -2.61 1.71
C THR A 111 -5.65 -2.83 2.69
N HIS A 112 -6.27 -1.75 3.15
CA HIS A 112 -7.51 -1.79 3.92
C HIS A 112 -8.76 -1.63 3.04
N ASP A 113 -8.61 -1.29 1.75
CA ASP A 113 -9.73 -1.24 0.81
C ASP A 113 -10.02 -2.65 0.27
N ALA A 114 -11.17 -3.22 0.68
CA ALA A 114 -11.58 -4.57 0.28
C ALA A 114 -11.73 -4.74 -1.25
N ARG A 115 -12.09 -3.67 -1.98
CA ARG A 115 -12.20 -3.72 -3.45
C ARG A 115 -10.82 -3.77 -4.08
N LEU A 116 -9.88 -2.98 -3.56
CA LEU A 116 -8.50 -3.01 -4.02
C LEU A 116 -7.82 -4.35 -3.70
N LEU A 117 -8.10 -4.91 -2.51
CA LEU A 117 -7.63 -6.23 -2.11
C LEU A 117 -8.10 -7.33 -3.09
N ALA A 118 -9.38 -7.29 -3.47
CA ALA A 118 -9.96 -8.24 -4.42
C ALA A 118 -9.32 -8.14 -5.81
N GLU A 119 -9.08 -6.92 -6.31
CA GLU A 119 -8.41 -6.72 -7.59
C GLU A 119 -6.94 -7.14 -7.55
N ALA A 120 -6.21 -6.88 -6.46
CA ALA A 120 -4.85 -7.35 -6.28
C ALA A 120 -4.76 -8.89 -6.34
N LYS A 121 -5.66 -9.59 -5.63
CA LYS A 121 -5.79 -11.05 -5.70
C LYS A 121 -6.09 -11.53 -7.12
N ARG A 122 -7.04 -10.89 -7.81
CA ARG A 122 -7.43 -11.25 -9.19
C ARG A 122 -6.27 -11.12 -10.17
N LEU A 123 -5.36 -10.17 -9.94
CA LEU A 123 -4.17 -9.94 -10.74
C LEU A 123 -2.96 -10.81 -10.33
N GLY A 124 -3.12 -11.69 -9.35
CA GLY A 124 -2.12 -12.69 -8.97
C GLY A 124 -1.12 -12.23 -7.91
N LEU A 125 -1.30 -11.05 -7.31
CA LEU A 125 -0.47 -10.63 -6.18
C LEU A 125 -0.80 -11.43 -4.93
N ASN A 126 0.22 -11.68 -4.10
CA ASN A 126 -0.02 -12.14 -2.74
C ASN A 126 -0.69 -11.00 -1.96
N THR A 127 -1.61 -11.35 -1.06
CA THR A 127 -2.30 -10.36 -0.23
C THR A 127 -2.51 -10.91 1.18
N LEU A 128 -2.49 -10.04 2.18
CA LEU A 128 -2.88 -10.38 3.54
C LEU A 128 -4.01 -9.45 3.98
N PRO A 129 -5.22 -9.97 4.28
CA PRO A 129 -6.29 -9.14 4.83
C PRO A 129 -5.95 -8.68 6.25
N LEU A 130 -6.37 -7.47 6.59
CA LEU A 130 -6.57 -7.06 7.99
C LEU A 130 -7.87 -7.73 8.46
N THR A 131 -7.82 -8.58 9.48
CA THR A 131 -8.86 -9.50 9.99
C THR A 131 -9.09 -10.83 9.26
N GLY A 132 -9.39 -11.85 10.07
CA GLY A 132 -9.72 -13.23 9.71
C GLY A 132 -11.15 -13.45 9.24
N ASP A 133 -11.75 -12.50 8.52
CA ASP A 133 -13.02 -12.73 7.84
C ASP A 133 -12.77 -13.49 6.54
N VAL A 134 -12.61 -14.79 6.73
CA VAL A 134 -13.02 -15.79 5.75
C VAL A 134 -14.51 -15.57 5.50
N CYS A 135 -14.85 -15.11 4.31
CA CYS A 135 -16.09 -15.50 3.67
C CYS A 135 -15.73 -16.43 2.51
#